data_AF-A0A8B8BXP3-F1
#
_entry.id   AF-A0A8B8BXP3-F1
#
_cell.length_a   1.000
_cell.length_b   1.000
_cell.length_c   1.000
_cell.angle_alpha   90.00
_cell.angle_beta   90.00
_cell.angle_gamma   90.00
#
_symmetry.space_group_name_H-M   'P 1'
#
loop_
_entity.id
_entity.type
_entity.pdbx_description
1 polymer ?
#
loop_
_entity_poly.entity_id
_entity_poly.type
_entity_poly.pdbx_seq_one_letter_code
_entity_poly.pdbx_strand_id
1 'polypeptide(L)'
;MDGFDLYERHPRTSQRQFCFPALVVQVFAIVVFILVAVTCTPKLTRGILDQYLEKEYRTHKCPQNKAEWKDREREFKCPEINKAHVYHCVLNSEKTELVEVCAPVVNIQGGRCTAFDFSGQTIQESSTSCGNTCPNMYKSSEAYLCKNLYL
;
A
#
# COMPACT_ATOMS: atom_id res chain seq x y z
N MET A 1 61.28 31.29 -43.82
CA MET A 1 61.56 30.60 -42.54
C MET A 1 61.54 31.66 -41.43
N ASP A 2 60.46 32.37 -41.12
CA ASP A 2 59.02 32.10 -40.89
C ASP A 2 58.69 32.11 -39.38
N GLY A 3 57.79 33.02 -38.99
CA GLY A 3 57.15 33.19 -37.66
C GLY A 3 57.76 34.34 -36.84
N PHE A 4 57.20 35.55 -36.67
CA PHE A 4 55.83 36.05 -36.47
C PHE A 4 55.15 35.57 -35.19
N ASP A 5 54.83 36.56 -34.34
CA ASP A 5 53.84 36.57 -33.24
C ASP A 5 54.12 35.71 -31.99
N LEU A 6 53.72 36.07 -30.77
CA LEU A 6 53.12 37.26 -30.18
C LEU A 6 53.33 37.13 -28.66
N TYR A 7 53.44 38.28 -28.01
CA TYR A 7 53.30 38.52 -26.57
C TYR A 7 52.30 37.57 -25.84
N GLU A 8 52.78 36.68 -24.97
CA GLU A 8 51.90 36.01 -23.99
C GLU A 8 51.87 36.74 -22.66
N ARG A 9 50.76 37.46 -22.49
CA ARG A 9 50.29 38.19 -21.34
C ARG A 9 49.98 37.21 -20.20
N HIS A 10 50.79 37.17 -19.14
CA HIS A 10 50.41 36.47 -17.90
C HIS A 10 49.07 37.03 -17.37
N PRO A 11 48.04 36.19 -17.16
CA PRO A 11 46.82 36.64 -16.53
C PRO A 11 47.09 36.89 -15.04
N ARG A 12 46.94 38.14 -14.59
CA ARG A 12 46.63 38.42 -13.18
C ARG A 12 45.30 37.75 -12.89
N THR A 13 45.33 36.60 -12.24
CA THR A 13 44.19 36.08 -11.49
C THR A 13 43.91 37.09 -10.37
N SER A 14 43.03 38.03 -10.67
CA SER A 14 42.35 38.84 -9.67
C SER A 14 41.54 37.88 -8.81
N GLN A 15 42.17 37.35 -7.77
CA GLN A 15 41.43 36.74 -6.67
C GLN A 15 40.59 37.85 -6.06
N ARG A 16 39.33 37.93 -6.50
CA ARG A 16 38.31 38.62 -5.72
C ARG A 16 38.17 37.85 -4.42
N GLN A 17 38.88 38.32 -3.40
CA GLN A 17 38.66 37.93 -2.02
C GLN A 17 37.29 38.49 -1.63
N PHE A 18 36.24 37.72 -1.94
CA PHE A 18 34.90 38.02 -1.47
C PHE A 18 34.89 37.75 0.04
N CYS A 19 35.19 38.77 0.84
CA CYS A 19 34.89 38.81 2.26
C CYS A 19 33.37 38.91 2.41
N PHE A 20 32.66 37.79 2.21
CA PHE A 20 31.32 37.67 2.71
C PHE A 20 31.39 37.73 4.24
N PRO A 21 30.56 38.55 4.91
CA PRO A 21 30.59 38.62 6.36
C PRO A 21 30.29 37.22 6.92
N ALA A 22 31.03 36.80 7.94
CA ALA A 22 30.90 35.46 8.54
C ALA A 22 29.44 35.10 8.87
N LEU A 23 28.62 36.10 9.21
CA LEU A 23 27.18 35.97 9.41
C LEU A 23 26.41 35.43 8.19
N VAL A 24 26.75 35.82 6.96
CA VAL A 24 26.06 35.36 5.75
C VAL A 24 26.37 33.89 5.47
N VAL A 25 27.61 33.47 5.71
CA VAL A 25 28.02 32.06 5.58
C VAL A 25 27.34 31.20 6.65
N GLN A 26 27.26 31.71 7.88
CA GLN A 26 26.56 31.03 8.98
C GLN A 26 25.06 30.89 8.71
N VAL A 27 24.39 31.96 8.24
CA VAL A 27 22.96 31.92 7.91
C VAL A 27 22.71 30.93 6.77
N PHE A 28 23.53 30.93 5.72
CA PHE A 28 23.39 29.98 4.61
C PHE A 28 23.58 28.53 5.07
N ALA A 29 24.59 28.26 5.90
CA ALA A 29 24.82 26.92 6.46
C ALA A 29 23.64 26.45 7.34
N ILE A 30 23.05 27.34 8.14
CA ILE A 30 21.86 27.03 8.96
C ILE A 30 20.66 26.72 8.07
N VAL A 31 20.41 27.53 7.02
CA VAL A 31 19.31 27.31 6.08
C VAL A 31 19.47 25.96 5.37
N VAL A 32 20.69 25.65 4.88
CA VAL A 32 20.98 24.35 4.25
C VAL A 32 20.78 23.20 5.24
N PHE A 33 21.23 23.33 6.49
CA PHE A 33 21.04 22.31 7.51
C PHE A 33 19.56 22.09 7.83
N ILE A 34 18.75 23.16 7.92
CA ILE A 34 17.30 23.06 8.11
C ILE A 34 16.64 22.40 6.90
N LEU A 35 17.01 22.78 5.66
CA LEU A 35 16.47 22.15 4.46
C LEU A 35 16.81 20.66 4.38
N VAL A 36 18.04 20.28 4.71
CA VAL A 36 18.46 18.88 4.79
C VAL A 36 17.72 18.16 5.92
N ALA A 37 17.55 18.76 7.10
CA ALA A 37 16.80 18.16 8.20
C ALA A 37 15.30 17.99 7.89
N VAL A 38 14.68 18.95 7.20
CA VAL A 38 13.26 18.88 6.80
C VAL A 38 13.03 17.83 5.71
N THR A 39 13.93 17.75 4.73
CA THR A 39 13.88 16.73 3.66
C THR A 39 14.33 15.34 4.10
N CYS A 40 15.12 15.26 5.17
CA CYS A 40 15.61 14.04 5.79
C CYS A 40 14.79 13.62 7.03
N THR A 41 13.64 14.27 7.28
CA THR A 41 12.65 13.63 8.15
C THR A 41 12.25 12.32 7.47
N PRO A 42 12.51 11.16 8.10
CA PRO A 42 11.99 9.92 7.55
C PRO A 42 10.48 10.10 7.42
N LYS A 43 9.88 9.59 6.33
CA LYS A 43 8.42 9.42 6.18
C LYS A 43 7.87 8.43 7.22
N LEU A 44 8.18 8.63 8.49
CA LEU A 44 8.04 7.67 9.60
C LEU A 44 6.66 7.72 10.24
N THR A 45 5.77 8.59 9.77
CA THR A 45 4.37 8.62 10.21
C THR A 45 3.43 7.93 9.22
N ARG A 46 3.83 7.70 7.97
CA ARG A 46 2.95 7.09 6.97
C ARG A 46 2.93 5.55 7.07
N GLY A 47 4.08 4.93 7.26
CA GLY A 47 4.19 3.46 7.28
C GLY A 47 3.49 2.76 8.46
N ILE A 48 3.42 3.40 9.65
CA ILE A 48 2.82 2.78 10.85
C ILE A 48 1.28 2.86 10.82
N LEU A 49 0.72 3.92 10.23
CA LEU A 49 -0.73 4.08 10.08
C LEU A 49 -1.27 3.20 8.95
N ASP A 50 -0.53 3.09 7.83
CA ASP A 50 -0.91 2.22 6.71
C ASP A 50 -0.85 0.72 7.08
N GLN A 51 0.00 0.32 8.03
CA GLN A 51 0.05 -1.07 8.50
C GLN A 51 -1.19 -1.49 9.33
N TYR A 52 -1.97 -0.52 9.82
CA TYR A 52 -3.15 -0.75 10.67
C TYR A 52 -4.48 -0.54 9.97
N LEU A 53 -4.48 0.08 8.78
CA LEU A 53 -5.72 0.56 8.16
C LEU A 53 -6.40 -0.40 7.19
N GLU A 54 -5.71 -1.38 6.64
CA GLU A 54 -6.33 -2.50 5.92
C GLU A 54 -5.48 -3.75 6.11
N LYS A 55 -5.86 -4.59 7.08
CA LYS A 55 -5.21 -5.88 7.27
C LYS A 55 -5.59 -6.79 6.10
N GLU A 56 -4.69 -6.90 5.13
CA GLU A 56 -4.75 -7.87 4.03
C GLU A 56 -3.76 -8.99 4.31
N TYR A 57 -4.18 -10.24 4.09
CA TYR A 57 -3.28 -11.39 4.11
C TYR A 57 -3.60 -12.34 2.97
N ARG A 58 -2.60 -12.63 2.12
CA ARG A 58 -2.70 -13.70 1.14
C ARG A 58 -2.68 -15.05 1.86
N THR A 59 -3.65 -15.90 1.59
CA THR A 59 -3.74 -17.24 2.17
C THR A 59 -3.82 -18.30 1.09
N HIS A 60 -3.38 -19.52 1.41
CA HIS A 60 -3.52 -20.67 0.51
C HIS A 60 -4.85 -21.40 0.71
N LYS A 61 -5.57 -21.13 1.81
CA LYS A 61 -6.81 -21.84 2.14
C LYS A 61 -7.77 -20.93 2.90
N CYS A 62 -9.00 -20.87 2.41
CA CYS A 62 -10.11 -20.30 3.17
C CYS A 62 -10.79 -21.35 4.07
N PRO A 63 -11.36 -20.92 5.20
CA PRO A 63 -12.17 -21.78 6.06
C PRO A 63 -13.34 -22.40 5.29
N GLN A 64 -13.57 -23.71 5.48
CA GLN A 64 -14.55 -24.48 4.68
C GLN A 64 -15.89 -24.70 5.36
N ASN A 65 -15.99 -24.31 6.61
CA ASN A 65 -17.20 -24.45 7.39
C ASN A 65 -17.28 -23.34 8.43
N LYS A 66 -18.47 -23.22 9.04
CA LYS A 66 -18.76 -22.17 10.03
C LYS A 66 -17.87 -22.21 11.26
N ALA A 67 -17.42 -23.40 11.67
CA ALA A 67 -16.55 -23.54 12.84
C ALA A 67 -15.16 -22.99 12.52
N GLU A 68 -14.53 -23.49 11.45
CA GLU A 68 -13.23 -22.98 10.98
C GLU A 68 -13.28 -21.48 10.70
N TRP A 69 -14.37 -20.98 10.13
CA TRP A 69 -14.54 -19.55 9.82
C TRP A 69 -14.51 -18.71 11.10
N LYS A 70 -15.27 -19.11 12.11
CA LYS A 70 -15.28 -18.42 13.41
C LYS A 70 -13.93 -18.50 14.12
N ASP A 71 -13.24 -19.62 14.00
CA ASP A 71 -11.92 -19.80 14.61
C ASP A 71 -10.90 -18.87 13.96
N ARG A 72 -10.89 -18.83 12.63
CA ARG A 72 -10.02 -17.96 11.86
C ARG A 72 -10.36 -16.48 12.04
N GLU A 73 -11.63 -16.12 12.12
CA GLU A 73 -12.09 -14.76 12.44
C GLU A 73 -11.54 -14.27 13.79
N ARG A 74 -11.57 -15.13 14.83
CA ARG A 74 -11.04 -14.82 16.16
C ARG A 74 -9.52 -14.64 16.17
N GLU A 75 -8.81 -15.34 15.29
CA GLU A 75 -7.37 -15.22 15.13
C GLU A 75 -6.99 -14.00 14.28
N PHE A 76 -7.73 -13.74 13.20
CA PHE A 76 -7.46 -12.64 12.28
C PHE A 76 -7.69 -11.27 12.94
N LYS A 77 -8.66 -11.14 13.85
CA LYS A 77 -8.93 -9.93 14.65
C LYS A 77 -8.98 -8.66 13.80
N CYS A 78 -10.15 -8.41 13.20
CA CYS A 78 -10.37 -7.14 12.50
C CYS A 78 -10.25 -5.94 13.45
N PRO A 79 -9.64 -4.82 13.02
CA PRO A 79 -9.51 -3.62 13.85
C PRO A 79 -10.88 -3.07 14.26
N GLU A 80 -11.06 -2.74 15.54
CA GLU A 80 -12.32 -2.17 16.04
C GLU A 80 -12.61 -0.74 15.55
N ILE A 81 -11.63 -0.12 14.87
CA ILE A 81 -11.75 1.22 14.28
C ILE A 81 -12.98 1.28 13.36
N ASN A 82 -13.23 0.20 12.62
CA ASN A 82 -14.37 0.06 11.72
C ASN A 82 -15.27 -1.08 12.21
N LYS A 83 -16.13 -0.81 13.20
CA LYS A 83 -17.06 -1.81 13.79
C LYS A 83 -17.98 -2.51 12.78
N ALA A 84 -18.15 -1.94 11.58
CA ALA A 84 -18.93 -2.54 10.50
C ALA A 84 -18.14 -3.56 9.66
N HIS A 85 -16.81 -3.54 9.75
CA HIS A 85 -15.95 -4.46 9.00
C HIS A 85 -15.87 -5.79 9.73
N VAL A 86 -16.06 -6.87 9.00
CA VAL A 86 -15.94 -8.22 9.51
C VAL A 86 -14.88 -8.97 8.73
N TYR A 87 -14.49 -10.11 9.25
CA TYR A 87 -13.54 -10.99 8.59
C TYR A 87 -14.15 -11.57 7.31
N HIS A 88 -13.37 -11.53 6.24
CA HIS A 88 -13.65 -12.19 4.97
C HIS A 88 -12.44 -13.01 4.54
N CYS A 89 -12.71 -14.16 3.93
CA CYS A 89 -11.74 -14.91 3.14
C CYS A 89 -12.34 -15.19 1.77
N VAL A 90 -11.77 -14.60 0.74
CA VAL A 90 -12.37 -14.50 -0.60
C VAL A 90 -11.30 -14.55 -1.69
N LEU A 91 -11.70 -14.65 -2.95
CA LEU A 91 -10.77 -14.55 -4.09
C LEU A 91 -10.34 -13.09 -4.28
N ASN A 92 -9.16 -12.86 -4.86
CA ASN A 92 -8.88 -11.57 -5.46
C ASN A 92 -9.71 -11.36 -6.76
N SER A 93 -9.75 -10.13 -7.28
CA SER A 93 -10.43 -9.79 -8.54
C SER A 93 -10.02 -10.68 -9.72
N GLU A 94 -8.77 -11.17 -9.74
CA GLU A 94 -8.21 -12.00 -10.82
C GLU A 94 -8.45 -13.50 -10.64
N LYS A 95 -8.96 -13.93 -9.48
CA LYS A 95 -9.06 -15.35 -9.07
C LYS A 95 -7.72 -16.08 -9.13
N THR A 96 -6.62 -15.40 -8.82
CA THR A 96 -5.26 -15.97 -8.81
C THR A 96 -4.76 -16.27 -7.39
N GLU A 97 -5.43 -15.73 -6.38
CA GLU A 97 -5.10 -15.97 -4.98
C GLU A 97 -6.34 -15.82 -4.08
N LEU A 98 -6.21 -16.33 -2.85
CA LEU A 98 -7.17 -16.10 -1.78
C LEU A 98 -6.62 -15.05 -0.84
N VAL A 99 -7.51 -14.19 -0.38
CA VAL A 99 -7.17 -13.05 0.46
C VAL A 99 -8.08 -13.01 1.67
N GLU A 100 -7.49 -12.70 2.81
CA GLU A 100 -8.16 -12.44 4.06
C GLU A 100 -8.14 -10.94 4.33
N VAL A 101 -9.33 -10.37 4.52
CA VAL A 101 -9.50 -8.92 4.64
C VAL A 101 -10.59 -8.58 5.66
N CYS A 102 -10.56 -7.33 6.14
CA CYS A 102 -11.62 -6.76 6.97
C CYS A 102 -12.43 -5.78 6.14
N ALA A 103 -13.66 -6.14 5.78
CA ALA A 103 -14.49 -5.35 4.89
C ALA A 103 -15.97 -5.35 5.34
N PRO A 104 -16.80 -4.42 4.83
CA PRO A 104 -18.24 -4.45 5.07
C PRO A 104 -18.89 -5.70 4.46
N VAL A 105 -19.93 -6.19 5.12
CA VAL A 105 -20.74 -7.29 4.59
C VAL A 105 -21.60 -6.80 3.41
N VAL A 106 -21.54 -7.54 2.31
CA VAL A 106 -22.38 -7.33 1.13
C VAL A 106 -23.19 -8.59 0.83
N ASN A 107 -24.32 -8.44 0.15
CA ASN A 107 -25.10 -9.57 -0.32
C ASN A 107 -24.61 -9.98 -1.71
N ILE A 108 -24.14 -11.21 -1.83
CA ILE A 108 -23.68 -11.78 -3.09
C ILE A 108 -24.84 -12.53 -3.74
N GLN A 109 -25.05 -12.29 -5.04
CA GLN A 109 -26.17 -12.83 -5.80
C GLN A 109 -25.74 -13.65 -7.02
N GLY A 110 -26.66 -14.44 -7.56
CA GLY A 110 -26.50 -15.15 -8.83
C GLY A 110 -25.57 -16.35 -8.75
N GLY A 111 -25.38 -16.95 -7.56
CA GLY A 111 -24.48 -18.09 -7.38
C GLY A 111 -23.00 -17.77 -7.67
N ARG A 112 -22.63 -16.48 -7.62
CA ARG A 112 -21.26 -16.03 -7.86
C ARG A 112 -20.41 -16.20 -6.61
N CYS A 113 -19.09 -16.35 -6.78
CA CYS A 113 -18.19 -16.20 -5.66
C CYS A 113 -18.12 -14.77 -5.18
N THR A 114 -17.72 -14.65 -3.93
CA THR A 114 -17.25 -13.41 -3.35
C THR A 114 -15.80 -13.16 -3.80
N ALA A 115 -15.50 -11.96 -4.26
CA ALA A 115 -14.15 -11.49 -4.54
C ALA A 115 -13.89 -10.14 -3.88
N PHE A 116 -12.64 -9.85 -3.57
CA PHE A 116 -12.19 -8.55 -3.09
C PHE A 116 -11.51 -7.79 -4.22
N ASP A 117 -11.99 -6.57 -4.49
CA ASP A 117 -11.34 -5.64 -5.39
C ASP A 117 -10.39 -4.72 -4.64
N PHE A 118 -9.10 -4.86 -4.92
CA PHE A 118 -8.06 -4.02 -4.36
C PHE A 118 -8.14 -2.57 -4.83
N SER A 119 -8.69 -2.32 -6.02
CA SER A 119 -8.82 -0.94 -6.54
C SER A 119 -9.90 -0.17 -5.81
N GLY A 120 -11.04 -0.82 -5.57
CA GLY A 120 -12.18 -0.26 -4.85
C GLY A 120 -12.15 -0.46 -3.33
N GLN A 121 -11.27 -1.32 -2.81
CA GLN A 121 -11.26 -1.79 -1.41
C GLN A 121 -12.61 -2.39 -0.98
N THR A 122 -13.26 -3.10 -1.91
CA THR A 122 -14.64 -3.54 -1.76
C THR A 122 -14.81 -5.02 -2.01
N ILE A 123 -15.75 -5.62 -1.29
CA ILE A 123 -16.23 -6.96 -1.59
C ILE A 123 -17.29 -6.86 -2.70
N GLN A 124 -17.17 -7.70 -3.71
CA GLN A 124 -18.08 -7.75 -4.85
C GLN A 124 -18.29 -9.18 -5.35
N GLU A 125 -19.25 -9.36 -6.26
CA GLU A 125 -19.39 -10.61 -6.97
C GLU A 125 -18.24 -10.80 -7.95
N SER A 126 -17.63 -11.98 -7.94
CA SER A 126 -16.61 -12.32 -8.93
C SER A 126 -17.22 -12.36 -10.33
N SER A 127 -16.46 -11.96 -11.34
CA SER A 127 -16.89 -11.91 -12.76
C SER A 127 -17.32 -13.28 -13.32
N THR A 128 -16.84 -14.38 -12.75
CA THR A 128 -17.17 -15.76 -13.17
C THR A 128 -17.94 -16.50 -12.08
N SER A 129 -18.88 -17.36 -12.46
CA SER A 129 -19.59 -18.24 -11.52
C SER A 129 -18.62 -19.19 -10.80
N CYS A 130 -18.90 -19.50 -9.52
CA CYS A 130 -18.14 -20.48 -8.74
C CYS A 130 -18.72 -21.88 -8.79
N GLY A 131 -19.30 -22.21 -9.94
CA GLY A 131 -20.06 -23.44 -10.14
C GLY A 131 -21.34 -23.45 -9.29
N ASN A 132 -21.99 -24.61 -9.24
CA ASN A 132 -23.27 -24.81 -8.55
C ASN A 132 -23.13 -24.97 -7.02
N THR A 133 -22.01 -24.53 -6.45
CA THR A 133 -21.64 -24.82 -5.06
C THR A 133 -21.97 -23.67 -4.11
N CYS A 134 -22.34 -22.50 -4.65
CA CYS A 134 -22.77 -21.35 -3.89
C CYS A 134 -24.31 -21.22 -3.88
N PRO A 135 -24.93 -20.81 -2.77
CA PRO A 135 -26.32 -20.38 -2.76
C PRO A 135 -26.58 -19.25 -3.76
N ASN A 136 -27.80 -19.14 -4.28
CA ASN A 136 -28.17 -18.05 -5.20
C ASN A 136 -28.01 -16.67 -4.54
N MET A 137 -28.22 -16.60 -3.23
CA MET A 137 -28.00 -15.39 -2.43
C MET A 137 -27.38 -15.77 -1.08
N TYR A 138 -26.33 -15.07 -0.68
CA TYR A 138 -25.68 -15.25 0.63
C TYR A 138 -24.93 -13.97 1.03
N LYS A 139 -24.59 -13.83 2.31
CA LYS A 139 -23.75 -12.72 2.79
C LYS A 139 -22.29 -13.01 2.52
N SER A 140 -21.49 -12.01 2.15
CA SER A 140 -20.05 -12.18 1.96
C SER A 140 -19.30 -12.67 3.20
N SER A 141 -19.86 -12.48 4.41
CA SER A 141 -19.35 -13.04 5.67
C SER A 141 -19.61 -14.55 5.83
N GLU A 142 -20.33 -15.14 4.88
CA GLU A 142 -20.69 -16.56 4.82
C GLU A 142 -20.11 -17.22 3.57
N ALA A 143 -19.02 -16.67 3.02
CA ALA A 143 -18.38 -17.20 1.81
C ALA A 143 -17.90 -18.66 1.97
N TYR A 144 -17.72 -19.16 3.21
CA TYR A 144 -17.48 -20.58 3.48
C TYR A 144 -18.58 -21.53 2.97
N LEU A 145 -19.77 -21.01 2.65
CA LEU A 145 -20.83 -21.80 2.00
C LEU A 145 -20.44 -22.22 0.58
N CYS A 146 -19.53 -21.50 -0.05
CA CYS A 146 -18.97 -21.81 -1.36
C CYS A 146 -17.73 -22.71 -1.22
N LYS A 147 -17.88 -24.03 -1.40
CA LYS A 147 -16.76 -24.99 -1.24
C LYS A 147 -15.63 -24.88 -2.29
N ASN A 148 -15.83 -24.14 -3.38
CA ASN A 148 -14.84 -24.01 -4.47
C ASN A 148 -14.02 -22.71 -4.41
N LEU A 149 -13.77 -22.17 -3.22
CA LEU A 149 -12.79 -21.09 -3.04
C LEU A 149 -11.35 -21.63 -3.07
N TYR A 150 -11.03 -22.51 -4.02
CA TYR A 150 -9.72 -23.13 -4.20
C TYR A 150 -9.23 -22.94 -5.62
N LEU A 151 -7.95 -22.61 -5.76
CA LEU A 151 -7.19 -22.65 -7.00
C LEU A 151 -6.43 -23.96 -7.11
#